data_AF-A0A430PZH0-F1
#
_entry.id   AF-A0A430PZH0-F1
#
_cell.length_a   1.000
_cell.length_b   1.000
_cell.length_c   1.000
_cell.angle_alpha   90.00
_cell.angle_beta   90.00
_cell.angle_gamma   90.00
#
_symmetry.space_group_name_H-M   'P 1'
#
loop_
_entity.id
_entity.type
_entity.pdbx_description
1 polymer ?
#
loop_
_entity_poly.entity_id
_entity_poly.type
_entity_poly.pdbx_seq_one_letter_code
_entity_poly.pdbx_strand_id
1 'polypeptide(L)'
;MKLIFYGNCSEILTCQSYESFFETSGEREQIKLPFSTFKPYFRGEPKPDSPPLDLTQLSRIGIQVYGSIVEPDKQRDKEFIKIFSIIAYKEDQMTV
;
A
#
# COMPACT_ATOMS: atom_id res chain seq x y z
N MET A 1 -1.95 -6.06 -6.21
CA MET A 1 -2.53 -5.51 -4.96
C MET A 1 -1.68 -4.35 -4.47
N LYS A 2 -2.17 -3.53 -3.52
CA LYS A 2 -1.34 -2.47 -2.93
C LYS A 2 -1.64 -2.21 -1.45
N LEU A 3 -0.58 -1.82 -0.73
CA LEU A 3 -0.63 -1.25 0.61
C LEU A 3 -0.56 0.27 0.48
N ILE A 4 -1.40 0.95 1.25
CA ILE A 4 -1.61 2.40 1.16
C ILE A 4 -1.38 3.01 2.53
N PHE A 5 -0.61 4.09 2.57
CA PHE A 5 -0.50 4.98 3.71
C PHE A 5 -1.17 6.31 3.41
N TYR A 6 -1.86 6.85 4.41
CA TYR A 6 -2.41 8.20 4.36
C TYR A 6 -1.78 9.08 5.42
N GLY A 7 -1.42 10.31 5.03
CA GLY A 7 -0.94 11.34 5.94
C GLY A 7 -2.04 11.83 6.89
N ASN A 8 -1.72 12.84 7.68
CA ASN A 8 -2.64 13.46 8.62
C ASN A 8 -3.55 14.46 7.88
N CYS A 9 -4.66 13.96 7.34
CA CYS A 9 -5.61 14.74 6.56
C CYS A 9 -7.04 14.42 6.99
N SER A 10 -7.82 15.49 7.15
CA SER A 10 -9.18 15.44 7.71
C SER A 10 -10.15 14.67 6.82
N GLU A 11 -10.00 14.79 5.49
CA GLU A 11 -10.90 14.18 4.50
C GLU A 11 -10.18 13.15 3.62
N ILE A 12 -10.63 11.90 3.65
CA ILE A 12 -10.03 10.78 2.91
C ILE A 12 -10.01 11.04 1.39
N LEU A 13 -11.02 11.73 0.86
CA LEU A 13 -11.18 11.97 -0.59
C LEU A 13 -10.24 13.05 -1.15
N THR A 14 -9.58 13.81 -0.28
CA THR A 14 -8.60 14.85 -0.64
C THR A 14 -7.20 14.54 -0.11
N CYS A 15 -7.04 13.44 0.61
CA CYS A 15 -5.75 12.96 1.07
C CYS A 15 -4.88 12.47 -0.10
N GLN A 16 -3.63 12.93 -0.13
CA GLN A 16 -2.58 12.24 -0.86
C GLN A 16 -2.38 10.85 -0.22
N SER A 17 -2.31 9.82 -1.07
CA SER A 17 -1.94 8.46 -0.68
C SER A 17 -0.47 8.21 -0.98
N TYR A 18 0.15 7.33 -0.22
CA TYR A 18 1.43 6.73 -0.56
C TYR A 18 1.21 5.25 -0.76
N GLU A 19 1.54 4.75 -1.94
CA GLU A 19 1.14 3.42 -2.38
C GLU A 19 2.36 2.58 -2.74
N SER A 20 2.36 1.33 -2.30
CA SER A 20 3.31 0.31 -2.73
C SER A 20 2.55 -0.90 -3.25
N PHE A 21 2.87 -1.28 -4.48
CA PHE A 21 2.29 -2.43 -5.16
C PHE A 21 3.01 -3.71 -4.78
N PHE A 22 2.27 -4.81 -4.71
CA PHE A 22 2.81 -6.13 -4.48
C PHE A 22 1.89 -7.20 -5.09
N GLU A 23 2.50 -8.35 -5.36
CA GLU A 23 1.85 -9.56 -5.83
C GLU A 23 1.96 -10.64 -4.76
N THR A 24 1.12 -11.67 -4.88
CA THR A 24 1.19 -12.86 -4.04
C THR A 24 1.22 -14.10 -4.90
N SER A 25 1.92 -15.12 -4.43
CA SER A 25 1.97 -16.45 -5.05
C SER A 25 0.66 -17.24 -4.90
N GLY A 26 -0.22 -16.82 -3.99
CA GLY A 26 -1.44 -17.55 -3.62
C GLY A 26 -1.24 -18.52 -2.44
N GLU A 27 -0.01 -18.70 -1.99
CA GLU A 27 0.32 -19.47 -0.78
C GLU A 27 0.52 -18.55 0.44
N ARG A 28 0.77 -19.16 1.61
CA ARG A 28 1.12 -18.41 2.81
C ARG A 28 2.55 -17.88 2.69
N GLU A 29 2.68 -16.58 2.56
CA GLU A 29 3.98 -15.92 2.45
C GLU A 29 4.08 -14.66 3.31
N GLN A 30 5.32 -14.17 3.45
CA GLN A 30 5.61 -12.88 4.07
C GLN A 30 6.03 -11.89 2.99
N ILE A 31 5.20 -10.88 2.75
CA ILE A 31 5.52 -9.76 1.88
C ILE A 31 6.25 -8.68 2.69
N LYS A 32 7.43 -8.27 2.23
CA LYS A 32 8.21 -7.18 2.83
C LYS A 32 8.14 -5.95 1.93
N LEU A 33 7.63 -4.85 2.47
CA LEU A 33 7.51 -3.57 1.77
C LEU A 33 8.31 -2.52 2.53
N PRO A 34 9.56 -2.23 2.12
CA PRO A 34 10.33 -1.13 2.68
C PRO A 34 9.59 0.20 2.49
N PHE A 35 9.63 1.11 3.46
CA PHE A 35 8.93 2.40 3.34
C PHE A 35 9.40 3.22 2.12
N SER A 36 10.62 2.98 1.63
CA SER A 36 11.19 3.62 0.43
C SER A 36 10.49 3.22 -0.89
N THR A 37 9.75 2.11 -0.91
CA THR A 37 9.02 1.65 -2.12
C THR A 37 7.72 2.42 -2.34
N PHE A 38 7.22 3.13 -1.32
CA PHE A 38 5.97 3.86 -1.40
C PHE A 38 6.13 5.13 -2.23
N LYS A 39 5.26 5.29 -3.23
CA LYS A 39 5.23 6.46 -4.10
C LYS A 39 3.97 7.28 -3.85
N PRO A 40 4.03 8.61 -3.99
CA PRO A 40 2.87 9.47 -3.84
C PRO A 40 1.86 9.28 -4.99
N TYR A 41 0.59 9.17 -4.61
CA TYR A 41 -0.56 9.10 -5.51
C TYR A 41 -1.65 10.08 -5.05
N PHE A 42 -2.44 10.54 -6.00
CA PHE A 42 -3.67 11.29 -5.72
C PHE A 42 -4.78 10.79 -6.64
N ARG A 43 -5.85 10.27 -6.05
CA ARG A 43 -7.00 9.70 -6.79
C ARG A 43 -6.61 8.63 -7.82
N GLY A 44 -5.61 7.81 -7.48
CA GLY A 44 -5.13 6.73 -8.34
C GLY A 44 -4.06 7.15 -9.37
N GLU A 45 -3.74 8.43 -9.46
CA GLU A 45 -2.71 8.95 -10.37
C GLU A 45 -1.38 9.18 -9.65
N PRO A 46 -0.23 8.76 -10.22
CA PRO A 46 1.08 9.07 -9.66
C PRO A 46 1.32 10.58 -9.54
N LYS A 47 1.97 11.02 -8.46
CA LYS A 47 2.35 12.42 -8.22
C LYS A 47 3.83 12.56 -7.93
N PRO A 48 4.72 12.39 -8.94
CA PRO A 48 6.16 12.32 -8.73
C PRO A 48 6.76 13.58 -8.07
N ASP A 49 6.12 14.73 -8.25
CA ASP A 49 6.56 16.01 -7.67
C ASP A 49 6.12 16.21 -6.21
N SER A 50 5.33 15.30 -5.65
CA SER A 50 4.93 15.35 -4.25
C SER A 50 6.09 14.98 -3.32
N PRO A 51 6.10 15.51 -2.06
CA PRO A 51 7.06 15.09 -1.06
C PRO A 51 7.09 13.56 -0.85
N PRO A 52 8.23 13.00 -0.40
CA PRO A 52 8.30 11.59 -0.03
C PRO A 52 7.45 11.31 1.22
N LEU A 53 7.21 10.02 1.47
CA LEU A 53 6.44 9.55 2.62
C LEU A 53 7.07 10.02 3.94
N ASP A 54 6.34 10.82 4.71
CA ASP A 54 6.71 11.23 6.07
C ASP A 54 6.10 10.26 7.09
N LEU A 55 6.97 9.43 7.69
CA LEU A 55 6.58 8.43 8.68
C LEU A 55 6.09 9.04 10.01
N THR A 56 6.39 10.32 10.28
CA THR A 56 5.97 10.99 11.52
C THR A 56 4.51 11.47 11.47
N GLN A 57 3.89 11.48 10.28
CA GLN A 57 2.55 12.00 10.04
C GLN A 57 1.57 10.94 9.51
N LEU A 58 1.88 9.66 9.69
CA LEU A 58 1.00 8.56 9.28
C LEU A 58 -0.23 8.48 10.18
N SER A 59 -1.42 8.54 9.57
CA SER A 59 -2.69 8.44 10.31
C SER A 59 -3.42 7.13 10.08
N ARG A 60 -3.30 6.55 8.87
CA ARG A 60 -4.11 5.41 8.43
C ARG A 60 -3.35 4.52 7.47
N ILE A 61 -3.72 3.23 7.48
CA ILE A 61 -3.31 2.25 6.47
C ILE A 61 -4.54 1.74 5.72
N GLY A 62 -4.38 1.47 4.43
CA GLY A 62 -5.39 0.85 3.58
C GLY A 62 -4.79 -0.30 2.77
N ILE A 63 -5.57 -1.34 2.54
CA ILE A 63 -5.18 -2.46 1.67
C ILE A 63 -6.19 -2.50 0.53
N GLN A 64 -5.70 -2.43 -0.70
CA GLN A 64 -6.53 -2.56 -1.88
C GLN A 64 -6.16 -3.85 -2.64
N VAL A 65 -7.11 -4.79 -2.64
CA VAL A 65 -6.98 -6.09 -3.33
C VAL A 65 -7.40 -5.95 -4.80
N TYR A 66 -8.45 -5.16 -5.07
CA TYR A 66 -9.06 -5.00 -6.39
C TYR A 66 -9.46 -3.55 -6.68
N GLY A 67 -9.55 -3.18 -7.96
CA GLY A 67 -10.33 -2.02 -8.42
C GLY A 67 -9.56 -0.73 -8.69
N SER A 68 -8.40 -0.77 -9.36
CA SER A 68 -7.95 0.44 -10.05
C SER A 68 -8.87 0.73 -11.25
N ILE A 69 -9.23 2.00 -11.50
CA ILE A 69 -10.06 2.40 -12.65
C ILE A 69 -9.44 1.96 -13.99
N VAL A 70 -8.11 1.78 -13.99
CA VAL A 70 -7.27 1.51 -15.16
C VAL A 70 -7.06 0.00 -15.41
N GLU A 71 -7.40 -0.88 -14.47
CA GLU A 71 -7.17 -2.32 -14.63
C GLU A 71 -8.31 -2.98 -15.44
N PRO A 72 -7.98 -3.70 -16.54
CA PRO A 72 -8.97 -4.30 -17.44
C PRO A 72 -9.75 -5.47 -16.80
N ASP A 73 -9.17 -6.16 -15.82
CA ASP A 73 -9.85 -7.25 -15.11
C ASP A 73 -10.58 -6.73 -13.86
N LYS A 74 -11.78 -6.21 -14.08
CA LYS A 74 -12.74 -5.96 -12.99
C LYS A 74 -13.34 -7.30 -12.56
N GLN A 75 -12.73 -7.89 -11.52
CA GLN A 75 -13.29 -8.92 -10.65
C GLN A 75 -13.64 -10.25 -11.34
N ARG A 76 -12.74 -11.24 -11.23
CA ARG A 76 -13.05 -12.65 -11.49
C ARG A 76 -13.18 -13.37 -10.16
N ASP A 77 -14.40 -13.78 -9.82
CA ASP A 77 -14.78 -14.62 -8.69
C ASP A 77 -14.35 -14.18 -7.27
N LYS A 78 -14.88 -14.86 -6.25
CA LYS A 78 -14.66 -14.56 -4.83
C LYS A 78 -13.22 -14.89 -4.42
N GLU A 79 -12.33 -13.91 -4.57
CA GLU A 79 -11.02 -13.97 -3.93
C GLU A 79 -11.06 -13.35 -2.52
N PHE A 80 -10.47 -14.07 -1.57
CA PHE A 80 -10.33 -13.63 -0.19
C PHE A 80 -8.86 -13.46 0.16
N ILE A 81 -8.51 -12.39 0.86
CA ILE A 81 -7.19 -12.22 1.45
C ILE A 81 -7.22 -12.65 2.91
N LYS A 82 -6.25 -13.49 3.32
CA LYS A 82 -6.06 -13.86 4.72
C LYS A 82 -4.80 -13.19 5.25
N ILE A 83 -4.99 -12.24 6.17
CA ILE A 83 -3.90 -11.53 6.82
C ILE A 83 -3.69 -12.13 8.20
N PHE A 84 -2.48 -12.62 8.45
CA PHE A 84 -2.11 -13.16 9.77
C PHE A 84 -1.55 -12.08 10.69
N SER A 85 -0.70 -11.21 10.16
CA SER A 85 -0.03 -10.16 10.92
C SER A 85 0.43 -9.03 10.01
N ILE A 86 0.41 -7.81 10.54
CA ILE A 86 1.04 -6.63 9.94
C ILE A 86 2.07 -6.13 10.96
N ILE A 87 3.34 -6.06 10.55
CA ILE A 87 4.46 -5.79 11.45
C ILE A 87 5.39 -4.76 10.79
N ALA A 88 5.79 -3.73 11.55
CA ALA A 88 6.88 -2.85 11.15
C ALA A 88 8.23 -3.48 11.53
N TYR A 89 9.22 -3.42 10.64
CA TYR A 89 10.52 -4.05 10.83
C TYR A 89 11.66 -3.07 10.53
N LYS A 90 12.84 -3.33 11.11
CA LYS A 90 14.09 -2.65 10.75
C LYS A 90 14.88 -3.55 9.78
N GLU A 91 15.40 -2.97 8.71
CA GLU A 91 16.09 -3.70 7.64
C GLU A 91 17.35 -4.42 8.15
N ASP A 92 18.11 -3.80 9.08
CA ASP A 92 19.30 -4.38 9.70
C ASP A 92 19.05 -5.52 10.72
N GLN A 93 17.78 -5.88 11.00
CA GLN A 93 17.44 -6.87 12.02
C GLN A 93 16.98 -8.23 11.49
N MET A 94 17.26 -8.55 10.23
CA MET A 94 16.97 -9.89 9.71
C MET A 94 18.19 -10.47 8.99
N THR A 95 19.05 -11.14 9.75
CA THR A 95 19.86 -12.24 9.23
C THR A 95 18.93 -13.31 8.67
N VAL A 96 19.02 -13.54 7.36
CA VAL A 96 18.73 -14.83 6.74
C VAL A 96 20.00 -15.25 6.02
#